data_AF-A0A973RWX5-F1
#
_entry.id   AF-A0A973RWX5-F1
#
_cell.length_a   1.000
_cell.length_b   1.000
_cell.length_c   1.000
_cell.angle_alpha   90.00
_cell.angle_beta   90.00
_cell.angle_gamma   90.00
#
_symmetry.space_group_name_H-M   'P 1'
#
loop_
_entity.id
_entity.type
_entity.pdbx_description
1 polymer ?
#
loop_
_entity_poly.entity_id
_entity_poly.type
_entity_poly.pdbx_seq_one_letter_code
_entity_poly.pdbx_strand_id
1 'polypeptide(L)' 'VIQVADELHGFDFDRCKAKAAKIFDTTLAIFARAKTDGIPPAAAADRIAEQRMHEAAAGRGL' A
#
# COMPACT_ATOMS: atom_id res chain seq x y z
N VAL A 1 -7.00 5.18 -3.53
CA VAL A 1 -8.10 4.59 -4.33
C VAL A 1 -7.53 3.96 -5.59
N ILE A 2 -7.92 2.72 -5.93
CA ILE A 2 -7.28 1.96 -7.02
C ILE A 2 -7.92 2.23 -8.38
N GLN A 3 -9.23 1.98 -8.51
CA GLN A 3 -9.93 2.09 -9.81
C GLN A 3 -9.91 3.53 -10.35
N VAL A 4 -10.36 4.51 -9.57
CA VAL A 4 -10.38 5.93 -9.98
C VAL A 4 -8.96 6.43 -10.33
N ALA A 5 -7.92 5.99 -9.62
CA ALA A 5 -6.55 6.38 -9.94
C ALA A 5 -6.05 5.76 -11.26
N ASP A 6 -6.63 4.66 -11.69
CA ASP A 6 -6.30 4.00 -12.94
C ASP A 6 -6.86 4.76 -14.16
N GLU A 7 -7.91 5.56 -13.99
CA GLU A 7 -8.47 6.42 -15.03
C GLU A 7 -7.44 7.42 -15.58
N LEU A 8 -6.46 7.85 -14.76
CA LEU A 8 -5.34 8.70 -15.19
C LEU A 8 -4.46 8.05 -16.27
N HIS A 9 -4.53 6.74 -16.43
CA HIS A 9 -3.74 5.96 -17.38
C HIS A 9 -4.61 5.34 -18.50
N GLY A 10 -5.88 5.73 -18.59
CA GLY A 10 -6.88 5.06 -19.40
C GLY A 10 -7.35 3.78 -18.73
N PHE A 11 -8.59 3.77 -18.23
CA PHE A 11 -9.13 2.68 -17.41
C PHE A 11 -8.95 1.30 -18.04
N ASP A 12 -8.41 0.36 -17.25
CA ASP A 12 -8.29 -1.04 -17.61
C ASP A 12 -8.73 -1.93 -16.44
N PHE A 13 -9.72 -2.79 -16.70
CA PHE A 13 -10.34 -3.60 -15.65
C PHE A 13 -9.38 -4.66 -15.09
N ASP A 14 -8.60 -5.32 -15.94
CA ASP A 14 -7.70 -6.40 -15.52
C ASP A 14 -6.54 -5.85 -14.68
N ARG A 15 -5.99 -4.69 -15.05
CA ARG A 15 -4.99 -3.96 -14.28
C ARG A 15 -5.54 -3.48 -12.95
N CYS A 16 -6.77 -2.94 -12.92
CA CYS A 16 -7.45 -2.57 -11.69
C CYS A 16 -7.65 -3.78 -10.77
N LYS A 17 -8.13 -4.89 -11.32
CA LYS A 17 -8.38 -6.14 -10.59
C LYS A 17 -7.07 -6.71 -10.03
N ALA A 18 -6.00 -6.72 -10.83
CA ALA A 18 -4.68 -7.16 -10.40
C ALA A 18 -4.10 -6.27 -9.28
N LYS A 19 -4.30 -4.94 -9.34
CA LYS A 19 -3.92 -4.03 -8.25
C LYS A 19 -4.77 -4.26 -6.99
N ALA A 20 -6.09 -4.45 -7.14
CA ALA A 20 -7.01 -4.67 -6.03
C ALA A 20 -6.73 -6.00 -5.30
N ALA A 21 -6.33 -7.05 -6.03
CA ALA A 21 -5.96 -8.33 -5.42
C ALA A 21 -4.85 -8.20 -4.37
N LYS A 22 -3.93 -7.24 -4.53
CA LYS A 22 -2.83 -6.97 -3.59
C LYS A 22 -3.27 -6.40 -2.23
N ILE A 23 -4.54 -5.99 -2.09
CA ILE A 23 -5.09 -5.53 -0.81
C ILE A 23 -4.97 -6.65 0.22
N PHE A 24 -5.27 -7.90 -0.17
CA PHE A 24 -5.20 -9.04 0.74
C PHE A 24 -3.80 -9.21 1.35
N ASP A 25 -2.77 -9.28 0.53
CA ASP A 25 -1.38 -9.44 0.99
C ASP A 25 -0.92 -8.21 1.79
N THR A 26 -1.34 -7.01 1.40
CA THR A 26 -1.03 -5.79 2.15
C THR A 26 -1.64 -5.82 3.55
N THR A 27 -2.89 -6.27 3.68
CA THR A 27 -3.56 -6.42 4.97
C THR A 27 -2.88 -7.48 5.85
N LEU A 28 -2.45 -8.60 5.27
CA LEU A 28 -1.66 -9.61 5.99
C LEU A 28 -0.34 -9.05 6.52
N ALA A 29 0.37 -8.27 5.71
CA ALA A 29 1.61 -7.61 6.11
C ALA A 29 1.39 -6.63 7.27
N ILE A 30 0.28 -5.89 7.26
CA ILE A 30 -0.11 -4.99 8.36
C ILE A 30 -0.32 -5.78 9.65
N PHE A 31 -1.06 -6.89 9.61
CA PHE A 31 -1.28 -7.70 10.82
C PHE A 31 -0.01 -8.34 11.34
N ALA A 32 0.85 -8.86 10.45
CA ALA A 32 2.15 -9.40 10.82
C ALA A 32 3.00 -8.34 11.51
N ARG A 33 3.07 -7.13 10.93
CA ARG A 33 3.85 -6.02 11.50
C ARG A 33 3.27 -5.54 12.83
N ALA A 34 1.96 -5.41 12.94
CA ALA A 34 1.27 -5.03 14.18
C ALA A 34 1.60 -6.01 15.32
N LYS A 35 1.60 -7.31 15.02
CA LYS A 35 1.98 -8.36 15.98
C LYS A 35 3.44 -8.26 16.40
N THR A 36 4.36 -8.09 15.45
CA THR A 36 5.80 -7.97 15.72
C THR A 36 6.13 -6.73 16.56
N ASP A 37 5.52 -5.60 16.23
CA ASP A 37 5.80 -4.31 16.88
C ASP A 37 4.99 -4.11 18.18
N GLY A 38 4.01 -4.96 18.46
CA GLY A 38 3.14 -4.84 19.65
C GLY A 38 2.20 -3.62 19.60
N ILE A 39 1.78 -3.20 18.41
CA ILE A 39 0.95 -2.00 18.19
C ILE A 39 -0.38 -2.33 17.51
N PRO A 40 -1.39 -1.42 17.55
CA PRO A 40 -2.62 -1.59 16.79
C PRO A 40 -2.38 -1.68 15.27
N PRO A 41 -3.19 -2.44 14.51
CA PRO A 41 -3.06 -2.55 13.05
C PRO A 41 -3.12 -1.22 12.31
N ALA A 42 -3.91 -0.25 12.77
CA ALA A 42 -3.97 1.08 12.17
C ALA A 42 -2.61 1.79 12.23
N ALA A 43 -1.96 1.80 13.40
CA ALA A 43 -0.63 2.38 13.57
C ALA A 43 0.45 1.64 12.75
N ALA A 44 0.34 0.31 12.61
CA ALA A 44 1.23 -0.46 11.73
C ALA A 44 1.04 -0.10 10.25
N ALA A 45 -0.20 0.12 9.82
CA ALA A 45 -0.52 0.56 8.47
C ALA A 45 0.07 1.95 8.17
N ASP A 46 -0.09 2.90 9.10
CA ASP A 46 0.48 4.25 8.98
C ASP A 46 2.00 4.19 8.82
N ARG A 47 2.69 3.42 9.66
CA ARG A 47 4.16 3.24 9.56
C ARG A 47 4.59 2.63 8.23
N ILE A 48 3.85 1.62 7.72
CA ILE A 48 4.15 1.02 6.42
C ILE A 48 3.96 2.06 5.30
N ALA A 49 2.92 2.89 5.37
CA ALA A 49 2.69 3.95 4.39
C ALA A 49 3.80 5.01 4.44
N GLU A 50 4.17 5.48 5.62
CA GLU A 50 5.28 6.41 5.84
C GLU A 50 6.61 5.87 5.30
N GLN A 51 6.92 4.60 5.59
CA GLN A 51 8.11 3.95 5.08
C GLN A 51 8.13 3.92 3.54
N ARG A 52 7.01 3.57 2.90
CA ARG A 52 6.90 3.58 1.42
C ARG A 52 7.06 4.97 0.84
N MET A 53 6.53 6.00 1.50
CA MET A 53 6.70 7.39 1.08
C MET A 53 8.16 7.83 1.16
N HIS A 54 8.84 7.47 2.25
CA HIS A 54 10.26 7.76 2.43
C HIS A 54 11.13 7.05 1.39
N GLU A 55 10.89 5.76 1.13
CA GLU A 55 11.59 4.99 0.10
C GLU A 55 11.37 5.60 -1.30
N ALA A 56 10.13 6.01 -1.61
CA ALA A 56 9.81 6.64 -2.88
C ALA A 56 10.47 8.03 -3.03
N ALA A 57 10.58 8.80 -1.94
CA ALA A 57 11.27 10.09 -1.95
C ALA A 57 12.78 9.91 -2.15
N ALA A 58 13.41 8.98 -1.42
CA ALA A 58 14.83 8.66 -1.56
C ALA A 58 15.17 8.18 -2.97
N GLY A 59 14.30 7.36 -3.58
CA GLY A 59 14.46 6.92 -4.97
C GLY A 59 14.33 8.03 -6.02
N ARG A 60 13.77 9.20 -5.65
CA ARG A 60 13.65 10.39 -6.50
C ARG A 60 14.78 11.41 -6.29
N GLY A 61 15.72 11.14 -5.37
CA GLY A 61 16.85 12.04 -5.07
C GLY A 61 16.42 13.36 -4.41
N LEU A 62 15.28 13.36 -3.74
CA LEU A 62 14.77 14.49 -2.93
C LEU A 62 15.25 14.40 -1.49
#